data_AF-A0A432EUX4-F1
#
_entry.id   AF-A0A432EUX4-F1
#
_cell.length_a   1.000
_cell.length_b   1.000
_cell.length_c   1.000
_cell.angle_alpha   90.00
_cell.angle_beta   90.00
_cell.angle_gamma   90.00
#
_symmetry.space_group_name_H-M   'P 1'
#
loop_
_entity.id
_entity.type
_entity.pdbx_description
1 polymer ?
#
loop_
_entity_poly.entity_id
_entity_poly.type
_entity_poly.pdbx_seq_one_letter_code
_entity_poly.pdbx_strand_id
1 'polypeptide(L)'
;MEPQQAIETGNWVALIAYMGFSFFVGFTIGYAFRTFLKFAFFLSGAIFILLFLLQYNGMIDINWAIFENVYDNLIAWISPHLGGLKSFITANLSSAAMTGLGLFLGFRRK
;
A
#
# COMPACT_ATOMS: atom_id res chain seq x y z
N MET A 1 -15.58 20.55 3.99
CA MET A 1 -15.46 21.35 5.22
C MET A 1 -14.07 21.11 5.75
N GLU A 2 -13.23 22.14 5.80
CA GLU A 2 -11.88 21.97 6.34
C GLU A 2 -11.98 21.61 7.84
N PRO A 3 -11.13 20.70 8.36
CA PRO A 3 -11.20 20.30 9.77
C PRO A 3 -11.06 21.50 10.72
N GLN A 4 -10.38 22.56 10.28
CA GLN A 4 -10.24 23.83 11.00
C GLN A 4 -11.60 24.52 11.20
N GLN A 5 -12.48 24.52 10.19
CA GLN A 5 -13.82 25.12 10.28
C GLN A 5 -14.77 24.35 11.21
N ALA A 6 -14.58 23.02 11.35
CA ALA A 6 -15.37 22.20 12.28
C ALA A 6 -14.97 22.45 13.74
N ILE A 7 -13.68 22.73 14.00
CA ILE A 7 -13.18 23.13 15.32
C ILE A 7 -13.70 24.52 15.67
N GLU A 8 -13.65 25.47 14.73
CA GLU A 8 -14.13 26.85 14.91
C GLU A 8 -15.65 26.93 15.17
N THR A 9 -16.43 26.02 14.59
CA THR A 9 -17.90 25.97 14.77
C THR A 9 -18.34 25.09 15.94
N GLY A 10 -17.41 24.47 16.70
CA GLY A 10 -17.73 23.56 17.80
C GLY A 10 -18.41 22.25 17.37
N ASN A 11 -18.34 21.89 16.09
CA ASN A 11 -19.02 20.74 15.51
C ASN A 11 -18.18 19.46 15.63
N TRP A 12 -18.02 18.99 16.86
CA TRP A 12 -17.25 17.78 17.20
C TRP A 12 -17.77 16.51 16.52
N VAL A 13 -19.07 16.43 16.24
CA VAL A 13 -19.69 15.29 15.55
C VAL A 13 -19.15 15.16 14.13
N ALA A 14 -19.07 16.28 13.40
CA ALA A 14 -18.51 16.29 12.05
C ALA A 14 -17.03 15.88 12.07
N LEU A 15 -16.25 16.42 13.02
CA LEU A 15 -14.82 16.13 13.12
C LEU A 15 -14.53 14.65 13.42
N ILE A 16 -15.27 14.07 14.37
CA ILE A 16 -15.18 12.63 14.69
C ILE A 16 -15.60 11.78 13.48
N ALA A 17 -16.67 12.16 12.77
CA ALA A 17 -17.11 11.44 11.58
C ALA A 17 -16.04 11.47 10.46
N TYR A 18 -15.41 12.63 10.22
CA TYR A 18 -14.33 12.76 9.23
C TYR A 18 -13.09 11.90 9.58
N MET A 19 -12.67 11.93 10.84
CA MET A 19 -11.53 11.13 11.30
C MET A 19 -11.84 9.63 11.30
N GLY A 20 -13.04 9.25 11.75
CA GLY A 20 -13.51 7.87 11.76
C GLY A 20 -13.65 7.29 10.35
N PHE A 21 -14.15 8.09 9.40
CA PHE A 21 -14.20 7.69 7.99
C PHE A 21 -12.81 7.49 7.40
N SER A 22 -11.88 8.42 7.65
CA SER A 22 -10.48 8.33 7.19
C SER A 22 -9.80 7.07 7.74
N PHE A 23 -9.99 6.79 9.03
CA PHE A 23 -9.53 5.55 9.66
C PHE A 23 -10.13 4.30 9.02
N PHE A 24 -11.45 4.27 8.82
CA PHE A 24 -12.16 3.12 8.26
C PHE A 24 -11.73 2.80 6.82
N VAL A 25 -11.57 3.83 5.99
CA VAL A 25 -11.05 3.68 4.62
C VAL A 25 -9.63 3.13 4.65
N GLY A 26 -8.75 3.72 5.46
CA GLY A 26 -7.39 3.23 5.65
C GLY A 26 -7.37 1.76 6.08
N PHE A 27 -8.19 1.40 7.06
CA PHE A 27 -8.30 0.04 7.59
C PHE A 27 -8.75 -0.98 6.53
N THR A 28 -9.79 -0.64 5.77
CA THR A 28 -10.30 -1.51 4.70
C THR A 28 -9.23 -1.76 3.64
N ILE A 29 -8.52 -0.70 3.22
CA ILE A 29 -7.42 -0.79 2.25
C ILE A 29 -6.30 -1.67 2.81
N GLY A 30 -5.86 -1.43 4.05
CA GLY A 30 -4.79 -2.20 4.68
C GLY A 30 -5.14 -3.69 4.80
N TYR A 31 -6.39 -4.01 5.15
CA TYR A 31 -6.88 -5.38 5.22
C TYR A 31 -6.92 -6.05 3.85
N ALA A 32 -7.46 -5.39 2.82
CA ALA A 32 -7.51 -5.93 1.46
C ALA A 32 -6.09 -6.12 0.88
N PHE A 33 -5.21 -5.15 1.11
CA PHE A 33 -3.83 -5.17 0.65
C PHE A 33 -3.04 -6.34 1.24
N ARG A 34 -3.29 -6.70 2.50
CA ARG A 34 -2.67 -7.87 3.13
C ARG A 34 -3.01 -9.16 2.39
N THR A 35 -4.28 -9.35 2.04
CA THR A 35 -4.72 -10.55 1.31
C THR A 35 -4.06 -10.59 -0.07
N PHE A 36 -4.04 -9.45 -0.78
CA PHE A 36 -3.34 -9.33 -2.05
C PHE A 36 -1.85 -9.69 -1.93
N LEU A 37 -1.14 -9.15 -0.92
CA LEU A 37 0.28 -9.48 -0.72
C LEU A 37 0.53 -10.95 -0.44
N LYS A 38 -0.31 -11.61 0.38
CA LYS A 38 -0.16 -13.06 0.63
C LYS A 38 -0.21 -13.86 -0.67
N PHE A 39 -1.19 -13.56 -1.53
CA PHE A 39 -1.30 -14.21 -2.84
C PHE A 39 -0.12 -13.86 -3.75
N ALA A 40 0.26 -12.58 -3.80
CA ALA A 40 1.38 -12.12 -4.62
C ALA A 40 2.71 -12.80 -4.22
N PHE A 41 3.01 -12.87 -2.92
CA PHE A 41 4.21 -13.54 -2.39
C PHE A 41 4.18 -15.04 -2.62
N PHE A 42 3.04 -15.68 -2.41
CA PHE A 42 2.91 -17.12 -2.65
C PHE A 42 3.12 -17.45 -4.13
N LEU A 43 2.47 -16.70 -5.02
CA LEU A 43 2.56 -16.92 -6.46
C LEU A 43 3.96 -16.59 -6.99
N SER A 44 4.54 -15.45 -6.60
CA SER A 44 5.90 -15.08 -7.02
C SER A 44 6.92 -16.08 -6.50
N GLY A 45 6.83 -16.48 -5.23
CA GLY A 45 7.70 -17.51 -4.64
C GLY A 45 7.60 -18.85 -5.37
N ALA A 46 6.38 -19.30 -5.67
CA ALA A 46 6.17 -20.53 -6.43
C ALA A 46 6.78 -20.47 -7.83
N ILE A 47 6.61 -19.34 -8.53
CA ILE A 47 7.21 -19.10 -9.85
C ILE A 47 8.73 -19.12 -9.75
N PHE A 48 9.33 -18.43 -8.77
CA PHE A 48 10.78 -18.42 -8.59
C PHE A 48 11.32 -19.83 -8.32
N ILE A 49 10.69 -20.61 -7.44
CA ILE A 49 11.10 -21.98 -7.16
C ILE A 49 11.04 -22.83 -8.44
N LEU A 50 9.95 -22.71 -9.22
CA LEU A 50 9.80 -23.44 -10.47
C LEU A 50 10.89 -23.08 -11.48
N LEU A 51 11.18 -21.79 -11.65
CA LEU A 51 12.23 -21.30 -12.54
C LEU A 51 13.61 -21.81 -12.10
N PHE A 52 13.92 -21.78 -10.79
CA PHE A 52 15.17 -22.32 -10.26
C PHE A 52 15.29 -23.82 -10.48
N LEU A 53 14.22 -24.59 -10.31
CA LEU A 53 14.24 -26.04 -10.56
C LEU A 53 14.46 -26.35 -12.05
N LEU A 54 13.83 -25.60 -12.96
CA LEU A 54 14.06 -25.76 -14.40
C LEU A 54 15.49 -25.38 -14.79
N GLN A 55 16.03 -24.30 -14.21
CA GLN A 55 17.42 -23.89 -14.46
C GLN A 55 18.42 -24.90 -13.88
N TYR A 56 18.18 -25.41 -12.67
CA TYR A 56 19.03 -26.41 -12.03
C TYR A 56 19.11 -27.72 -12.84
N ASN A 57 18.01 -28.13 -13.45
CA ASN A 57 17.97 -29.29 -14.36
C ASN A 57 18.54 -28.99 -15.77
N GLY A 58 19.06 -27.79 -16.00
CA GLY A 58 19.65 -27.38 -17.29
C GLY A 58 18.62 -27.23 -18.41
N MET A 59 17.33 -27.13 -18.10
CA MET A 59 16.27 -27.02 -19.12
C MET A 59 16.14 -25.59 -19.65
N ILE A 60 16.40 -24.58 -18.83
CA ILE A 60 16.32 -23.16 -19.19
C ILE A 60 17.54 -22.40 -18.66
N ASP A 61 17.92 -21.32 -19.34
CA ASP A 61 18.87 -20.33 -18.82
C ASP A 61 18.11 -19.03 -18.51
N ILE A 62 18.26 -18.53 -17.29
CA ILE A 62 17.52 -17.35 -16.82
C ILE A 62 18.34 -16.10 -17.13
N ASN A 63 17.82 -15.26 -18.03
CA ASN A 63 18.40 -13.96 -18.31
C ASN A 63 18.03 -12.95 -17.21
N TRP A 64 18.95 -12.76 -16.27
CA TRP A 64 18.80 -11.83 -15.15
C TRP A 64 18.67 -10.36 -15.58
N ALA A 65 19.20 -9.96 -16.75
CA ALA A 65 19.06 -8.59 -17.25
C ALA A 65 17.60 -8.24 -17.61
N ILE A 66 16.82 -9.24 -18.04
CA ILE A 66 15.37 -9.04 -18.28
C ILE A 66 14.65 -8.82 -16.95
N PHE A 67 15.05 -9.53 -15.89
CA PHE A 67 14.50 -9.34 -14.56
C PHE A 67 14.79 -7.94 -14.00
N GLU A 68 16.00 -7.43 -14.21
CA GLU A 68 16.38 -6.05 -13.84
C GLU A 68 15.48 -5.03 -14.53
N ASN A 69 15.24 -5.18 -15.84
CA ASN A 69 14.34 -4.31 -16.59
C ASN A 69 12.89 -4.32 -16.03
N VAL A 70 12.38 -5.49 -15.66
CA VAL A 70 11.04 -5.63 -15.06
C VAL A 70 10.97 -4.92 -13.71
N TYR A 71 11.99 -5.11 -12.86
CA TYR A 71 12.08 -4.46 -11.56
C TYR A 71 12.18 -2.94 -11.68
N ASP A 72 13.03 -2.45 -12.59
CA ASP A 72 13.21 -1.01 -12.83
C ASP A 72 11.94 -0.35 -13.36
N ASN A 73 11.24 -1.01 -14.30
CA ASN A 73 9.96 -0.52 -14.81
C ASN A 73 8.89 -0.46 -13.71
N LEU A 74 8.85 -1.46 -12.83
CA LEU A 74 7.93 -1.47 -11.70
C LEU A 74 8.22 -0.29 -10.75
N ILE A 75 9.49 -0.04 -10.41
CA ILE A 75 9.87 1.11 -9.58
C ILE A 75 9.53 2.42 -10.29
N ALA A 76 9.84 2.54 -11.58
CA ALA A 76 9.56 3.74 -12.36
C ALA A 76 8.06 4.03 -12.45
N TRP A 77 7.21 2.99 -12.46
CA TRP A 77 5.76 3.14 -12.44
C TRP A 77 5.23 3.53 -11.05
N ILE A 78 5.78 2.97 -9.97
CA ILE A 78 5.32 3.26 -8.59
C ILE A 78 5.81 4.63 -8.09
N SER A 79 7.04 5.00 -8.40
CA SER A 79 7.70 6.19 -7.82
C SER A 79 6.90 7.49 -7.99
N PRO A 80 6.29 7.80 -9.15
CA PRO A 80 5.44 8.99 -9.32
C PRO A 80 4.22 9.01 -8.38
N HIS A 81 3.63 7.85 -8.10
CA HIS A 81 2.45 7.73 -7.25
C HIS A 81 2.78 7.97 -5.77
N LEU A 82 4.01 7.65 -5.36
CA LEU A 82 4.50 7.93 -4.00
C LEU A 82 4.67 9.43 -3.73
N GLY A 83 4.92 10.23 -4.77
CA GLY A 83 4.98 11.70 -4.67
C GLY A 83 3.63 12.31 -4.26
N GLY A 84 2.53 11.82 -4.83
CA GLY A 84 1.17 12.23 -4.46
C GLY A 84 0.80 11.86 -3.02
N LEU A 85 1.23 10.68 -2.57
CA LEU A 85 1.11 10.24 -1.17
C LEU A 85 1.86 11.16 -0.21
N LYS A 86 3.11 11.53 -0.55
CA LYS A 86 3.89 12.48 0.25
C LYS A 86 3.18 13.82 0.38
N SER A 87 2.65 14.35 -0.73
CA SER A 87 1.88 15.60 -0.74
C SER A 87 0.63 15.51 0.15
N PHE A 88 -0.15 14.42 0.05
CA PHE A 88 -1.31 14.18 0.89
C PHE A 88 -0.96 14.12 2.38
N ILE A 89 0.11 13.40 2.74
CA ILE A 89 0.58 13.28 4.13
C ILE A 89 0.99 14.65 4.66
N THR A 90 1.71 15.46 3.88
CA THR A 90 2.14 16.79 4.31
C THR A 90 1.01 17.82 4.36
N ALA A 91 0.01 17.70 3.49
CA ALA A 91 -1.11 18.65 3.42
C ALA A 91 -2.21 18.35 4.45
N ASN A 92 -2.41 17.08 4.83
CA ASN A 92 -3.52 16.65 5.69
C ASN A 92 -3.03 15.73 6.82
N LEU A 93 -2.05 16.18 7.61
CA LEU A 93 -1.38 15.44 8.69
C LEU A 93 -2.33 14.68 9.62
N SER A 94 -3.42 15.30 10.08
CA SER A 94 -4.36 14.67 11.01
C SER A 94 -5.19 13.54 10.37
N SER A 95 -5.70 13.75 9.15
CA SER A 95 -6.44 12.71 8.42
C SER A 95 -5.51 11.61 7.89
N ALA A 96 -4.30 11.97 7.46
CA ALA A 96 -3.28 11.04 7.01
C ALA A 96 -2.78 10.17 8.16
N ALA A 97 -2.63 10.74 9.36
CA ALA A 97 -2.35 9.97 10.56
C ALA A 97 -3.46 8.96 10.86
N MET A 98 -4.74 9.36 10.84
CA MET A 98 -5.85 8.44 11.09
C MET A 98 -6.00 7.38 10.00
N THR A 99 -5.82 7.74 8.73
CA THR A 99 -5.80 6.81 7.60
C THR A 99 -4.64 5.82 7.73
N GLY A 100 -3.44 6.30 8.09
CA GLY A 100 -2.26 5.47 8.31
C GLY A 100 -2.41 4.51 9.48
N LEU A 101 -3.01 4.96 10.59
CA LEU A 101 -3.35 4.11 11.73
C LEU A 101 -4.37 3.04 11.34
N GLY A 102 -5.40 3.42 10.59
CA GLY A 102 -6.37 2.48 10.03
C GLY A 102 -5.67 1.43 9.18
N LEU A 103 -4.88 1.86 8.21
CA LEU A 103 -4.14 0.99 7.29
C LEU A 103 -3.22 0.03 8.03
N PHE A 104 -2.43 0.52 8.99
CA PHE A 104 -1.53 -0.31 9.78
C PHE A 104 -2.28 -1.38 10.58
N LEU A 105 -3.38 -1.00 11.24
CA LEU A 105 -4.19 -1.95 12.01
C LEU A 105 -4.93 -2.95 11.11
N GLY A 106 -5.44 -2.51 9.97
CA GLY A 106 -6.08 -3.36 8.97
C GLY A 106 -5.11 -4.39 8.41
N PHE A 107 -3.88 -3.97 8.10
CA PHE A 107 -2.81 -4.83 7.64
C PHE A 107 -2.34 -5.86 8.69
N ARG A 108 -2.31 -5.46 9.97
CA ARG A 108 -1.87 -6.33 11.07
C ARG A 108 -2.96 -7.27 11.59
N ARG A 109 -4.22 -7.03 11.23
CA ARG A 109 -5.35 -7.85 11.68
C ARG A 109 -5.19 -9.28 11.18
N LYS A 110 -5.25 -10.25 12.09
CA LYS A 110 -4.94 -11.67 11.87
C LYS A 110 -5.80 -12.32 10.80
#